data_AF-A0A8T1A5W7-F1
#
_entry.id   AF-A0A8T1A5W7-F1
#
_cell.length_a   1.000
_cell.length_b   1.000
_cell.length_c   1.000
_cell.angle_alpha   90.00
_cell.angle_beta   90.00
_cell.angle_gamma   90.00
#
_symmetry.space_group_name_H-M   'P 1'
#
loop_
_entity.id
_entity.type
_entity.pdbx_description
1 polymer ?
#
loop_
_entity_poly.entity_id
_entity_poly.type
_entity_poly.pdbx_seq_one_letter_code
_entity_poly.pdbx_strand_id
1 'polypeptide(L)'
;MGGDMIAAQIAGYRAFVHLASLRGQTETAEVYAAKAQDLEQRYQQEWWNEEKGRFFGAKLQDHSFVTGYNAEGTFLPLYYGAVSDPEKLHKALEDVKINRVANVEGKTYLPDIFYRYGQNEEAFNELKELVDPSLERRDYPEVSYCVIGSMAAGLMGITANGASIISTLPRLAHSLKWAEMGNIPILDRNITIKHTENTESTLTLQSGKPFVWKAAFPVNAETLYHNGIAALTQQETTEGGEQICFISVEVSEGETHHVSTVLED
;
A
#
# COMPACT_ATOMS: atom_id res chain seq x y z
N MET A 1 1.71 -7.41 25.64
CA MET A 1 1.68 -6.33 24.64
C MET A 1 2.14 -6.92 23.32
N GLY A 2 1.38 -6.78 22.24
CA GLY A 2 1.80 -7.24 20.91
C GLY A 2 2.51 -6.14 20.13
N GLY A 3 3.34 -6.53 19.15
CA GLY A 3 4.04 -5.59 18.27
C GLY A 3 3.07 -4.81 17.38
N ASP A 4 1.97 -5.46 16.98
CA ASP A 4 0.81 -4.86 16.30
C ASP A 4 0.25 -3.64 17.02
N MET A 5 0.12 -3.68 18.34
CA MET A 5 -0.41 -2.58 19.15
C MET A 5 0.50 -1.34 19.10
N ILE A 6 1.81 -1.54 19.12
CA ILE A 6 2.79 -0.44 19.00
C ILE A 6 2.72 0.16 17.60
N ALA A 7 2.68 -0.69 16.58
CA ALA A 7 2.61 -0.25 15.20
C ALA A 7 1.32 0.51 14.90
N ALA A 8 0.18 0.05 15.41
CA ALA A 8 -1.08 0.76 15.33
C ALA A 8 -1.01 2.14 16.01
N GLN A 9 -0.31 2.26 17.14
CA GLN A 9 -0.11 3.54 17.82
C GLN A 9 0.78 4.50 17.02
N ILE A 10 1.85 4.00 16.38
CA ILE A 10 2.69 4.78 15.46
C ILE A 10 1.84 5.33 14.31
N ALA A 11 1.07 4.46 13.65
CA ALA A 11 0.16 4.85 12.57
C ALA A 11 -0.88 5.87 13.04
N GLY A 12 -1.45 5.68 14.24
CA GLY A 12 -2.40 6.61 14.86
C GLY A 12 -1.80 8.00 15.11
N TYR A 13 -0.56 8.07 15.59
CA TYR A 13 0.14 9.35 15.74
C TYR A 13 0.38 10.03 14.39
N ARG A 14 0.85 9.31 13.38
CA ARG A 14 1.06 9.86 12.02
C ARG A 14 -0.24 10.40 11.41
N ALA A 15 -1.34 9.66 11.56
CA ALA A 15 -2.66 10.10 11.11
C ALA A 15 -3.10 11.38 11.84
N PHE A 16 -2.89 11.46 13.16
CA PHE A 16 -3.24 12.65 13.93
C PHE A 16 -2.39 13.87 13.56
N VAL A 17 -1.10 13.68 13.28
CA VAL A 17 -0.23 14.74 12.73
C VAL A 17 -0.82 15.32 11.46
N HIS A 18 -1.25 14.47 10.52
CA HIS A 18 -1.87 14.92 9.28
C HIS A 18 -3.15 15.74 9.54
N LEU A 19 -4.05 15.24 10.40
CA LEU A 19 -5.28 15.95 10.75
C LEU A 19 -5.03 17.29 11.46
N ALA A 20 -4.06 17.34 12.38
CA ALA A 20 -3.69 18.56 13.09
C ALA A 20 -3.12 19.61 12.12
N SER A 21 -2.26 19.19 11.19
CA SER A 21 -1.71 20.05 10.14
C SER A 21 -2.79 20.64 9.24
N LEU A 22 -3.76 19.83 8.80
CA LEU A 22 -4.91 20.31 8.01
C LEU A 22 -5.76 21.36 8.74
N ARG A 23 -5.74 21.35 10.08
CA ARG A 23 -6.45 22.32 10.93
C ARG A 23 -5.60 23.53 11.31
N GLY A 24 -4.37 23.65 10.80
CA GLY A 24 -3.43 24.70 11.16
C GLY A 24 -2.89 24.60 12.59
N GLN A 25 -2.97 23.42 13.22
CA GLN A 25 -2.55 23.20 14.61
C GLN A 25 -1.07 22.75 14.67
N THR A 26 -0.16 23.59 14.18
CA THR A 26 1.25 23.24 13.96
C THR A 26 1.96 22.71 15.21
N GLU A 27 1.85 23.41 16.36
CA GLU A 27 2.49 22.95 17.61
C GLU A 27 1.98 21.57 18.06
N THR A 28 0.69 21.30 17.88
CA THR A 28 0.10 20.00 18.19
C THR A 28 0.62 18.93 17.23
N ALA A 29 0.70 19.24 15.94
CA ALA A 29 1.26 18.32 14.94
C ALA A 29 2.72 17.97 15.28
N GLU A 30 3.55 18.94 15.65
CA GLU A 30 4.94 18.72 16.04
C GLU A 30 5.08 17.79 17.25
N VAL A 31 4.26 17.99 18.30
CA VAL A 31 4.26 17.12 19.49
C VAL A 31 3.96 15.67 19.14
N TYR A 32 2.98 15.42 18.29
CA TYR A 32 2.61 14.04 17.92
C TYR A 32 3.55 13.44 16.87
N ALA A 33 4.18 14.26 16.03
CA ALA A 33 5.24 13.80 15.14
C ALA A 33 6.44 13.29 15.94
N ALA A 34 6.86 14.03 16.98
CA ALA A 34 7.91 13.58 17.89
C ALA A 34 7.57 12.26 18.60
N LYS A 35 6.30 12.08 19.02
CA LYS A 35 5.84 10.82 19.61
C LYS A 35 5.85 9.65 18.63
N ALA A 36 5.45 9.88 17.37
CA ALA A 36 5.52 8.86 16.33
C ALA A 36 6.96 8.41 16.10
N GLN A 37 7.87 9.38 15.95
CA GLN A 37 9.29 9.12 15.72
C GLN A 37 9.96 8.39 16.88
N ASP A 38 9.71 8.82 18.13
CA ASP A 38 10.25 8.14 19.32
C ASP A 38 9.78 6.69 19.39
N LEU A 39 8.48 6.45 19.23
CA LEU A 39 7.91 5.11 19.33
C LEU A 39 8.40 4.18 18.20
N GLU A 40 8.53 4.72 16.98
CA GLU A 40 9.12 4.02 15.86
C GLU A 40 10.58 3.65 16.12
N GLN A 41 11.40 4.58 16.61
CA GLN A 41 12.79 4.31 16.93
C GLN A 41 12.92 3.23 18.02
N ARG A 42 12.07 3.29 19.05
CA ARG A 42 12.02 2.28 20.11
C ARG A 42 11.56 0.92 19.60
N TYR A 43 10.56 0.87 18.72
CA TYR A 43 10.14 -0.37 18.09
C TYR A 43 11.31 -1.01 17.31
N GLN A 44 11.98 -0.21 16.47
CA GLN A 44 13.11 -0.64 15.65
C GLN A 44 14.29 -1.17 16.47
N GLN A 45 14.54 -0.60 17.64
CA GLN A 45 15.69 -0.95 18.50
C GLN A 45 15.35 -2.03 19.52
N GLU A 46 14.26 -1.89 20.26
CA GLU A 46 13.94 -2.75 21.40
C GLU A 46 13.23 -4.04 20.98
N TRP A 47 12.45 -4.01 19.88
CA TRP A 47 11.64 -5.16 19.45
C TRP A 47 12.34 -6.04 18.41
N TRP A 48 13.56 -5.70 18.02
CA TRP A 48 14.32 -6.48 17.07
C TRP A 48 15.09 -7.62 17.77
N ASN A 49 14.90 -8.84 17.28
CA ASN A 49 15.64 -10.02 17.71
C ASN A 49 16.82 -10.27 16.75
N GLU A 50 18.01 -9.82 17.14
CA GLU A 50 19.23 -10.00 16.32
C GLU A 50 19.57 -11.47 16.05
N GLU A 51 19.37 -12.36 17.04
CA GLU A 51 19.70 -13.78 16.89
C GLU A 51 18.83 -14.47 15.83
N LYS A 52 17.55 -14.07 15.74
CA LYS A 52 16.59 -14.63 14.78
C LYS A 52 16.45 -13.79 13.52
N GLY A 53 17.03 -12.59 13.47
CA GLY A 53 16.91 -11.67 12.35
C GLY A 53 15.47 -11.24 12.05
N ARG A 54 14.64 -11.02 13.08
CA ARG A 54 13.22 -10.64 12.95
C ARG A 54 12.71 -9.83 14.14
N PHE A 55 11.52 -9.25 14.03
CA PHE A 55 10.86 -8.62 15.17
C PHE A 55 10.22 -9.63 16.14
N PHE A 56 10.29 -9.35 17.43
CA PHE A 56 9.46 -10.01 18.44
C PHE A 56 8.00 -9.66 18.20
N GLY A 57 7.09 -10.64 18.28
CA GLY A 57 5.66 -10.36 18.13
C GLY A 57 4.95 -9.99 19.43
N ALA A 58 5.55 -10.28 20.60
CA ALA A 58 4.95 -9.98 21.89
C ALA A 58 5.97 -9.76 23.02
N LYS A 59 5.58 -8.93 23.98
CA LYS A 59 6.25 -8.68 25.26
C LYS A 59 5.32 -9.04 26.42
N LEU A 60 5.84 -9.84 27.35
CA LEU A 60 5.13 -10.34 28.53
C LEU A 60 5.07 -9.27 29.64
N GLN A 61 4.31 -9.55 30.70
CA GLN A 61 4.13 -8.63 31.83
C GLN A 61 5.43 -8.35 32.60
N ASP A 62 6.35 -9.32 32.65
CA ASP A 62 7.68 -9.18 33.24
C ASP A 62 8.68 -8.46 32.33
N HIS A 63 8.21 -7.91 31.21
CA HIS A 63 8.99 -7.24 30.18
C HIS A 63 9.93 -8.13 29.37
N SER A 64 9.87 -9.46 29.52
CA SER A 64 10.56 -10.38 28.61
C SER A 64 9.83 -10.48 27.26
N PHE A 65 10.60 -10.75 26.20
CA PHE A 65 10.04 -10.96 24.87
C PHE A 65 9.73 -12.43 24.62
N VAL A 66 8.65 -12.69 23.90
CA VAL A 66 8.36 -14.02 23.33
C VAL A 66 9.28 -14.22 22.14
N THR A 67 10.21 -15.18 22.24
CA THR A 67 11.26 -15.44 21.23
C THR A 67 10.77 -16.26 20.03
N GLY A 68 9.69 -17.03 20.22
CA GLY A 68 8.99 -17.73 19.15
C GLY A 68 8.28 -16.76 18.21
N TYR A 69 7.99 -17.22 17.00
CA TYR A 69 7.13 -16.47 16.08
C TYR A 69 5.74 -16.30 16.70
N ASN A 70 5.19 -15.09 16.66
CA ASN A 70 3.92 -14.77 17.30
C ASN A 70 2.97 -14.05 16.34
N ALA A 71 2.69 -14.73 15.22
CA ALA A 71 1.63 -14.44 14.27
C ALA A 71 1.46 -12.93 13.97
N GLU A 72 0.26 -12.40 14.09
CA GLU A 72 -0.11 -11.01 13.75
C GLU A 72 0.76 -9.99 14.47
N GLY A 73 1.14 -10.27 15.73
CA GLY A 73 2.03 -9.40 16.50
C GLY A 73 3.40 -9.24 15.86
N THR A 74 3.87 -10.22 15.09
CA THR A 74 5.15 -10.17 14.35
C THR A 74 5.02 -9.41 13.03
N PHE A 75 3.93 -9.57 12.28
CA PHE A 75 3.85 -9.05 10.91
C PHE A 75 2.93 -7.85 10.68
N LEU A 76 1.91 -7.60 11.50
CA LEU A 76 1.08 -6.40 11.38
C LEU A 76 1.85 -5.07 11.48
N PRO A 77 3.04 -5.00 12.12
CA PRO A 77 3.90 -3.82 12.00
C PRO A 77 4.26 -3.43 10.56
N LEU A 78 4.31 -4.39 9.64
CA LEU A 78 4.44 -4.13 8.20
C LEU A 78 3.16 -3.51 7.63
N TYR A 79 1.99 -4.00 8.02
CA TYR A 79 0.70 -3.46 7.58
C TYR A 79 0.52 -1.99 7.98
N TYR A 80 0.97 -1.63 9.18
CA TYR A 80 0.90 -0.25 9.70
C TYR A 80 2.05 0.65 9.24
N GLY A 81 3.00 0.16 8.44
CA GLY A 81 4.14 0.94 7.96
C GLY A 81 5.13 1.33 9.06
N ALA A 82 5.25 0.53 10.13
CA ALA A 82 6.05 0.87 11.31
C ALA A 82 7.53 0.47 11.19
N VAL A 83 7.92 -0.23 10.13
CA VAL A 83 9.30 -0.66 9.88
C VAL A 83 9.91 0.25 8.81
N SER A 84 10.82 1.14 9.22
CA SER A 84 11.48 2.13 8.36
C SER A 84 12.93 1.80 8.01
N ASP A 85 13.51 0.76 8.62
CA ASP A 85 14.88 0.36 8.37
C ASP A 85 14.85 -0.60 7.18
N PRO A 86 15.50 -0.29 6.05
CA PRO A 86 15.36 -1.09 4.84
C PRO A 86 15.81 -2.54 5.01
N GLU A 87 16.85 -2.78 5.80
CA GLU A 87 17.37 -4.13 6.02
C GLU A 87 16.39 -4.95 6.88
N LYS A 88 15.88 -4.36 7.97
CA LYS A 88 14.89 -5.01 8.84
C LYS A 88 13.55 -5.21 8.13
N LEU A 89 13.15 -4.26 7.29
CA LEU A 89 11.95 -4.37 6.45
C LEU A 89 12.05 -5.58 5.52
N HIS A 90 13.17 -5.70 4.79
CA HIS A 90 13.40 -6.84 3.92
C HIS A 90 13.35 -8.16 4.69
N LYS A 91 14.07 -8.27 5.82
CA LYS A 91 14.05 -9.48 6.66
C LYS A 91 12.67 -9.79 7.22
N ALA A 92 11.91 -8.79 7.63
CA ALA A 92 10.56 -8.97 8.16
C ALA A 92 9.60 -9.48 7.08
N LEU A 93 9.69 -8.98 5.84
CA LEU A 93 8.90 -9.48 4.72
C LEU A 93 9.23 -10.95 4.41
N GLU A 94 10.51 -11.34 4.44
CA GLU A 94 10.93 -12.73 4.26
C GLU A 94 10.46 -13.64 5.41
N ASP A 95 10.50 -13.15 6.67
CA ASP A 95 10.01 -13.90 7.83
C ASP A 95 8.51 -14.24 7.71
N VAL A 96 7.70 -13.34 7.13
CA VAL A 96 6.27 -13.61 6.83
C VAL A 96 6.12 -14.75 5.83
N LYS A 97 6.89 -14.74 4.74
CA LYS A 97 6.85 -15.80 3.71
C LYS A 97 7.23 -17.16 4.27
N ILE A 98 8.23 -17.19 5.15
CA ILE A 98 8.77 -18.42 5.73
C ILE A 98 7.81 -19.02 6.76
N ASN A 99 7.35 -18.22 7.73
CA ASN A 99 6.52 -18.73 8.82
C ASN A 99 5.06 -18.93 8.39
N ARG A 100 4.63 -18.25 7.32
CA ARG A 100 3.25 -18.23 6.81
C ARG A 100 2.24 -17.77 7.85
N VAL A 101 1.00 -17.55 7.41
CA VAL A 101 -0.11 -17.20 8.30
C VAL A 101 -1.15 -18.30 8.25
N ALA A 102 -1.51 -18.84 9.41
CA ALA A 102 -2.34 -20.04 9.50
C ALA A 102 -3.84 -19.74 9.43
N ASN A 103 -4.27 -18.66 10.07
CA ASN A 103 -5.69 -18.32 10.15
C ASN A 103 -6.08 -17.34 9.03
N VAL A 104 -7.34 -17.40 8.61
CA VAL A 104 -7.83 -16.59 7.49
C VAL A 104 -7.80 -15.09 7.79
N GLU A 105 -8.03 -14.69 9.05
CA GLU A 105 -8.04 -13.29 9.51
C GLU A 105 -6.65 -12.67 9.36
N GLY A 106 -5.58 -13.39 9.70
CA GLY A 106 -4.22 -12.91 9.46
C GLY A 106 -3.86 -12.86 7.97
N LYS A 107 -4.38 -13.79 7.15
CA LYS A 107 -4.10 -13.85 5.71
C LYS A 107 -4.66 -12.65 4.95
N THR A 108 -5.79 -12.08 5.38
CA THR A 108 -6.43 -10.92 4.70
C THR A 108 -5.53 -9.69 4.64
N TYR A 109 -4.57 -9.55 5.56
CA TYR A 109 -3.62 -8.44 5.59
C TYR A 109 -2.45 -8.61 4.60
N LEU A 110 -2.16 -9.85 4.16
CA LEU A 110 -0.94 -10.15 3.41
C LEU A 110 -0.88 -9.46 2.04
N PRO A 111 -1.95 -9.42 1.22
CA PRO A 111 -1.89 -8.70 -0.04
C PRO A 111 -1.54 -7.21 0.14
N ASP A 112 -2.18 -6.53 1.09
CA ASP A 112 -1.93 -5.12 1.37
C ASP A 112 -0.50 -4.87 1.87
N ILE A 113 0.04 -5.78 2.69
CA ILE A 113 1.45 -5.73 3.12
C ILE A 113 2.36 -5.84 1.90
N PHE A 114 2.21 -6.87 1.08
CA PHE A 114 3.12 -7.12 -0.02
C PHE A 114 3.02 -6.04 -1.11
N TYR A 115 1.81 -5.56 -1.46
CA TYR A 115 1.65 -4.46 -2.41
C TYR A 115 2.23 -3.13 -1.92
N ARG A 116 2.12 -2.82 -0.62
CA ARG A 116 2.72 -1.62 -0.04
C ARG A 116 4.23 -1.55 -0.31
N TYR A 117 4.89 -2.70 -0.27
CA TYR A 117 6.33 -2.83 -0.39
C TYR A 117 6.80 -3.39 -1.73
N GLY A 118 5.98 -3.32 -2.79
CA GLY A 118 6.37 -3.67 -4.16
C GLY A 118 6.45 -5.16 -4.47
N GLN A 119 6.09 -6.05 -3.54
CA GLN A 119 6.13 -7.50 -3.74
C GLN A 119 4.87 -8.01 -4.47
N ASN A 120 4.69 -7.54 -5.70
CA ASN A 120 3.45 -7.71 -6.47
C ASN A 120 3.11 -9.18 -6.77
N GLU A 121 4.12 -10.03 -6.99
CA GLU A 121 3.93 -11.47 -7.22
C GLU A 121 3.41 -12.18 -5.98
N GLU A 122 4.05 -11.94 -4.83
CA GLU A 122 3.61 -12.48 -3.55
C GLU A 122 2.22 -11.97 -3.18
N ALA A 123 1.96 -10.67 -3.33
CA ALA A 123 0.64 -10.09 -3.08
C ALA A 123 -0.46 -10.75 -3.93
N PHE A 124 -0.18 -10.98 -5.22
CA PHE A 124 -1.12 -11.62 -6.12
C PHE A 124 -1.33 -13.11 -5.79
N ASN A 125 -0.29 -13.80 -5.31
CA ASN A 125 -0.42 -15.18 -4.84
C ASN A 125 -1.31 -15.29 -3.61
N GLU A 126 -1.15 -14.39 -2.62
CA GLU A 126 -2.02 -14.32 -1.45
C GLU A 126 -3.46 -13.96 -1.84
N LEU A 127 -3.65 -13.02 -2.77
CA LEU A 127 -4.98 -12.70 -3.32
C LEU A 127 -5.66 -13.93 -3.94
N LYS A 128 -4.93 -14.72 -4.74
CA LYS A 128 -5.46 -15.95 -5.35
C LYS A 128 -5.89 -16.95 -4.29
N GLU A 129 -5.12 -17.10 -3.22
CA GLU A 129 -5.50 -17.98 -2.11
C GLU A 129 -6.79 -17.49 -1.44
N LEU A 130 -6.90 -16.19 -1.14
CA LEU A 130 -8.08 -15.61 -0.49
C LEU A 130 -9.37 -15.77 -1.32
N VAL A 131 -9.27 -15.78 -2.65
CA VAL A 131 -10.44 -15.98 -3.52
C VAL A 131 -10.73 -17.44 -3.86
N ASP A 132 -9.81 -18.36 -3.56
CA ASP A 132 -9.95 -19.78 -3.87
C ASP A 132 -11.18 -20.38 -3.18
N PRO A 133 -12.16 -20.94 -3.91
CA PRO A 133 -13.36 -21.54 -3.32
C PRO A 133 -13.09 -22.65 -2.28
N SER A 134 -11.91 -23.25 -2.29
CA SER A 134 -11.48 -24.29 -1.35
C SER A 134 -10.88 -23.75 -0.05
N LEU A 135 -10.63 -22.44 0.05
CA LEU A 135 -10.11 -21.83 1.27
C LEU A 135 -11.09 -22.01 2.44
N GLU A 136 -10.58 -22.61 3.52
CA GLU A 136 -11.34 -22.76 4.75
C GLU A 136 -11.69 -21.39 5.34
N ARG A 137 -12.93 -21.22 5.80
CA ARG A 137 -13.47 -19.96 6.32
C ARG A 137 -13.44 -18.79 5.32
N ARG A 138 -13.44 -19.04 4.00
CA ARG A 138 -13.57 -18.00 2.96
C ARG A 138 -14.86 -17.16 3.10
N ASP A 139 -15.90 -17.72 3.68
CA ASP A 139 -17.18 -17.07 3.97
C ASP A 139 -17.09 -16.04 5.11
N TYR A 140 -15.96 -15.98 5.82
CA TYR A 140 -15.74 -14.97 6.84
C TYR A 140 -15.75 -13.57 6.20
N PRO A 141 -16.57 -12.63 6.71
CA PRO A 141 -16.89 -11.40 5.99
C PRO A 141 -15.65 -10.56 5.65
N GLU A 142 -14.68 -10.53 6.56
CA GLU A 142 -13.41 -9.83 6.40
C GLU A 142 -12.70 -10.20 5.08
N VAL A 143 -12.72 -11.46 4.68
CA VAL A 143 -12.07 -11.93 3.44
C VAL A 143 -12.59 -11.18 2.23
N SER A 144 -13.91 -11.11 2.07
CA SER A 144 -14.51 -10.46 0.91
C SER A 144 -14.22 -8.97 0.83
N TYR A 145 -14.25 -8.26 1.97
CA TYR A 145 -13.96 -6.82 2.01
C TYR A 145 -12.48 -6.54 1.79
N CYS A 146 -11.59 -7.32 2.42
CA CYS A 146 -10.15 -7.19 2.23
C CYS A 146 -9.74 -7.49 0.79
N VAL A 147 -10.27 -8.55 0.16
CA VAL A 147 -9.97 -8.85 -1.26
C VAL A 147 -10.31 -7.67 -2.17
N ILE A 148 -11.50 -7.07 -2.02
CA ILE A 148 -11.89 -5.91 -2.84
C ILE A 148 -11.00 -4.69 -2.54
N GLY A 149 -10.68 -4.45 -1.26
CA GLY A 149 -9.77 -3.39 -0.85
C GLY A 149 -8.37 -3.56 -1.45
N SER A 150 -7.81 -4.77 -1.37
CA SER A 150 -6.51 -5.14 -1.92
C SER A 150 -6.47 -5.08 -3.44
N MET A 151 -7.56 -5.40 -4.13
CA MET A 151 -7.66 -5.16 -5.57
C MET A 151 -7.64 -3.67 -5.90
N ALA A 152 -8.41 -2.85 -5.19
CA ALA A 152 -8.50 -1.41 -5.47
C ALA A 152 -7.21 -0.64 -5.09
N ALA A 153 -6.74 -0.78 -3.85
CA ALA A 153 -5.61 -0.01 -3.32
C ALA A 153 -4.25 -0.68 -3.57
N GLY A 154 -4.22 -2.02 -3.63
CA GLY A 154 -3.02 -2.81 -3.87
C GLY A 154 -2.75 -3.00 -5.37
N LEU A 155 -3.50 -3.90 -6.00
CA LEU A 155 -3.33 -4.31 -7.41
C LEU A 155 -3.48 -3.15 -8.40
N MET A 156 -4.56 -2.37 -8.27
CA MET A 156 -4.83 -1.21 -9.12
C MET A 156 -4.07 0.05 -8.66
N GLY A 157 -3.51 0.03 -7.45
CA GLY A 157 -2.73 1.12 -6.87
C GLY A 157 -3.49 2.43 -6.68
N ILE A 158 -4.81 2.37 -6.51
CA ILE A 158 -5.67 3.55 -6.43
C ILE A 158 -5.52 4.19 -5.06
N THR A 159 -5.14 5.46 -5.03
CA THR A 159 -5.08 6.28 -3.81
C THR A 159 -5.66 7.67 -4.08
N ALA A 160 -6.10 8.36 -3.04
CA ALA A 160 -6.61 9.73 -3.15
C ALA A 160 -6.12 10.58 -1.98
N ASN A 161 -5.89 11.87 -2.23
CA ASN A 161 -5.39 12.79 -1.21
C ASN A 161 -6.49 13.39 -0.31
N GLY A 162 -7.73 12.89 -0.39
CA GLY A 162 -8.86 13.47 0.34
C GLY A 162 -9.46 14.74 -0.30
N ALA A 163 -8.97 15.18 -1.47
CA ALA A 163 -9.44 16.39 -2.14
C ALA A 163 -9.65 16.19 -3.66
N SER A 164 -8.67 16.57 -4.47
CA SER A 164 -8.76 16.64 -5.94
C SER A 164 -7.61 15.95 -6.64
N ILE A 165 -6.84 15.10 -5.94
CA ILE A 165 -5.79 14.27 -6.55
C ILE A 165 -6.14 12.81 -6.33
N ILE A 166 -6.21 12.06 -7.42
CA ILE A 166 -6.30 10.60 -7.44
C ILE A 166 -5.04 10.09 -8.09
N SER A 167 -4.36 9.12 -7.47
CA SER A 167 -3.15 8.51 -8.01
C SER A 167 -3.41 7.05 -8.33
N THR A 168 -2.74 6.55 -9.36
CA THR A 168 -2.75 5.12 -9.72
C THR A 168 -1.32 4.64 -9.91
N LEU A 169 -1.06 3.39 -9.57
CA LEU A 169 0.19 2.70 -9.85
C LEU A 169 -0.15 1.24 -10.21
N PRO A 170 -0.01 0.81 -11.47
CA PRO A 170 -0.28 -0.57 -11.83
C PRO A 170 0.72 -1.50 -11.12
N ARG A 171 0.21 -2.49 -10.40
CA ARG A 171 0.99 -3.48 -9.64
C ARG A 171 0.60 -4.90 -10.05
N LEU A 172 0.40 -5.12 -11.34
CA LEU A 172 0.01 -6.43 -11.86
C LEU A 172 1.18 -7.40 -11.74
N ALA A 173 0.89 -8.64 -11.31
CA ALA A 173 1.83 -9.75 -11.46
C ALA A 173 2.10 -10.03 -12.94
N HIS A 174 3.25 -10.60 -13.29
CA HIS A 174 3.65 -10.92 -14.66
C HIS A 174 2.65 -11.81 -15.40
N SER A 175 1.95 -12.68 -14.65
CA SER A 175 0.90 -13.56 -15.18
C SER A 175 -0.41 -12.85 -15.50
N LEU A 176 -0.62 -11.63 -14.97
CA LEU A 176 -1.83 -10.85 -15.15
C LEU A 176 -1.60 -9.73 -16.15
N LYS A 177 -2.10 -9.92 -17.37
CA LYS A 177 -1.85 -9.00 -18.50
C LYS A 177 -2.67 -7.73 -18.49
N TRP A 178 -3.79 -7.71 -17.80
CA TRP A 178 -4.60 -6.51 -17.67
C TRP A 178 -5.52 -6.66 -16.45
N ALA A 179 -5.96 -5.53 -15.92
CA ALA A 179 -7.01 -5.46 -14.92
C ALA A 179 -7.83 -4.18 -15.13
N GLU A 180 -9.13 -4.26 -14.92
CA GLU A 180 -10.04 -3.13 -15.03
C GLU A 180 -10.97 -3.10 -13.83
N MET A 181 -11.17 -1.91 -13.27
CA MET A 181 -12.15 -1.67 -12.23
C MET A 181 -12.96 -0.43 -12.60
N GLY A 182 -14.27 -0.61 -12.74
CA GLY A 182 -15.21 0.42 -13.14
C GLY A 182 -16.19 0.77 -12.04
N ASN A 183 -16.82 1.94 -12.19
CA ASN A 183 -17.80 2.48 -11.24
C ASN A 183 -17.23 2.63 -9.81
N ILE A 184 -16.00 3.14 -9.70
CA ILE A 184 -15.31 3.33 -8.42
C ILE A 184 -15.69 4.69 -7.83
N PRO A 185 -16.39 4.74 -6.69
CA PRO A 185 -16.73 6.00 -6.04
C PRO A 185 -15.55 6.59 -5.27
N ILE A 186 -15.17 7.84 -5.56
CA ILE A 186 -14.10 8.57 -4.84
C ILE A 186 -14.49 10.04 -4.69
N LEU A 187 -14.83 10.50 -3.47
CA LEU A 187 -15.11 11.91 -3.13
C LEU A 187 -16.01 12.62 -4.16
N ASP A 188 -17.27 12.17 -4.27
CA ASP A 188 -18.29 12.67 -5.22
C ASP A 188 -17.94 12.47 -6.70
N ARG A 189 -17.03 11.56 -7.01
CA ARG A 189 -16.67 11.16 -8.37
C ARG A 189 -16.93 9.69 -8.58
N ASN A 190 -17.13 9.32 -9.83
CA ASN A 190 -17.19 7.94 -10.26
C ASN A 190 -16.20 7.72 -11.40
N ILE A 191 -15.24 6.83 -11.22
CA ILE A 191 -14.17 6.59 -12.20
C ILE A 191 -14.15 5.14 -12.67
N THR A 192 -13.59 4.95 -13.87
CA THR A 192 -13.13 3.65 -14.36
C THR A 192 -11.63 3.74 -14.64
N ILE A 193 -10.88 2.73 -14.25
CA ILE A 193 -9.45 2.61 -14.50
C ILE A 193 -9.15 1.22 -15.04
N LYS A 194 -8.38 1.18 -16.13
CA LYS A 194 -7.82 -0.05 -16.70
C LYS A 194 -6.32 0.06 -16.74
N HIS A 195 -5.64 -1.02 -16.36
CA HIS A 195 -4.21 -1.21 -16.56
C HIS A 195 -4.00 -2.31 -17.60
N THR A 196 -3.09 -2.08 -18.54
CA THR A 196 -2.54 -3.11 -19.43
C THR A 196 -1.08 -3.30 -19.07
N GLU A 197 -0.74 -4.50 -18.65
CA GLU A 197 0.51 -4.84 -17.98
C GLU A 197 0.83 -3.80 -16.90
N ASN A 198 2.10 -3.44 -16.73
CA ASN A 198 2.50 -2.33 -15.88
C ASN A 198 3.05 -1.15 -16.71
N THR A 199 2.55 -1.02 -17.95
CA THR A 199 3.06 -0.08 -18.95
C THR A 199 2.01 0.91 -19.44
N GLU A 200 0.73 0.63 -19.25
CA GLU A 200 -0.36 1.47 -19.74
C GLU A 200 -1.49 1.57 -18.72
N SER A 201 -2.08 2.76 -18.64
CA SER A 201 -3.27 3.03 -17.85
C SER A 201 -4.26 3.88 -18.63
N THR A 202 -5.54 3.50 -18.61
CA THR A 202 -6.64 4.31 -19.15
C THR A 202 -7.61 4.66 -18.03
N LEU A 203 -7.81 5.95 -17.79
CA LEU A 203 -8.73 6.45 -16.78
C LEU A 203 -9.87 7.23 -17.44
N THR A 204 -11.10 6.97 -17.00
CA THR A 204 -12.30 7.74 -17.36
C THR A 204 -12.93 8.32 -16.10
N LEU A 205 -13.25 9.62 -16.11
CA LEU A 205 -14.17 10.21 -15.12
C LEU A 205 -15.59 10.10 -15.66
N GLN A 206 -16.38 9.17 -15.12
CA GLN A 206 -17.74 8.92 -15.59
C GLN A 206 -18.71 10.02 -15.15
N SER A 207 -18.55 10.52 -13.92
CA SER A 207 -19.38 11.59 -13.36
C SER A 207 -18.68 12.27 -12.18
N GLY A 208 -18.91 13.56 -11.98
CA GLY A 208 -18.48 14.28 -10.78
C GLY A 208 -17.47 15.40 -11.07
N LYS A 209 -16.92 15.98 -10.01
CA LYS A 209 -16.01 17.13 -10.15
C LYS A 209 -14.70 16.74 -10.84
N PRO A 210 -14.11 17.63 -11.65
CA PRO A 210 -12.76 17.42 -12.18
C PRO A 210 -11.73 17.14 -11.07
N PHE A 211 -10.66 16.47 -11.46
CA PHE A 211 -9.54 16.17 -10.57
C PHE A 211 -8.23 16.07 -11.36
N VAL A 212 -7.11 16.06 -10.63
CA VAL A 212 -5.79 15.78 -11.18
C VAL A 212 -5.47 14.31 -10.95
N TRP A 213 -5.32 13.57 -12.04
CA TRP A 213 -4.85 12.20 -12.03
C TRP A 213 -3.31 12.17 -12.02
N LYS A 214 -2.73 11.62 -10.96
CA LYS A 214 -1.32 11.23 -10.93
C LYS A 214 -1.17 9.83 -11.50
N ALA A 215 -0.85 9.74 -12.79
CA ALA A 215 -0.62 8.48 -13.49
C ALA A 215 0.83 8.03 -13.26
N ALA A 216 1.04 7.10 -12.31
CA ALA A 216 2.35 6.58 -11.98
C ALA A 216 2.60 5.18 -12.54
N PHE A 217 3.87 4.86 -12.80
CA PHE A 217 4.31 3.58 -13.36
C PHE A 217 5.57 3.08 -12.64
N PRO A 218 5.73 1.75 -12.48
CA PRO A 218 6.88 1.14 -11.82
C PRO A 218 8.11 1.07 -12.75
N VAL A 219 8.44 2.21 -13.36
CA VAL A 219 9.61 2.38 -14.24
C VAL A 219 10.32 3.68 -13.89
N ASN A 220 11.61 3.74 -14.17
CA ASN A 220 12.40 4.97 -14.09
C ASN A 220 12.61 5.50 -15.52
N ALA A 221 11.56 6.14 -16.07
CA ALA A 221 11.58 6.75 -17.39
C ALA A 221 11.48 8.27 -17.28
N GLU A 222 12.24 9.01 -18.09
CA GLU A 222 12.19 10.48 -18.18
C GLU A 222 10.95 10.99 -18.91
N THR A 223 10.31 10.13 -19.70
CA THR A 223 9.15 10.45 -20.54
C THR A 223 8.07 9.39 -20.39
N LEU A 224 6.83 9.84 -20.24
CA LEU A 224 5.61 9.06 -20.46
C LEU A 224 4.82 9.70 -21.62
N TYR A 225 3.82 9.00 -22.14
CA TYR A 225 3.00 9.50 -23.25
C TYR A 225 1.56 9.66 -22.78
N HIS A 226 1.04 10.89 -22.82
CA HIS A 226 -0.37 11.19 -22.55
C HIS A 226 -1.12 11.32 -23.87
N ASN A 227 -2.05 10.42 -24.14
CA ASN A 227 -2.78 10.33 -25.41
C ASN A 227 -1.81 10.37 -26.64
N GLY A 228 -0.68 9.67 -26.54
CA GLY A 228 0.37 9.62 -27.57
C GLY A 228 1.34 10.81 -27.58
N ILE A 229 1.15 11.82 -26.72
CA ILE A 229 2.01 13.00 -26.65
C ILE A 229 3.01 12.86 -25.50
N ALA A 230 4.30 13.02 -25.80
CA ALA A 230 5.37 12.95 -24.82
C ALA A 230 5.20 14.00 -23.70
N ALA A 231 5.36 13.57 -22.46
CA ALA A 231 5.31 14.39 -21.26
C ALA A 231 6.48 14.03 -20.33
N LEU A 232 7.15 15.06 -19.80
CA LEU A 232 8.24 14.90 -18.84
C LEU A 232 7.70 14.36 -17.51
N THR A 233 8.41 13.38 -16.95
CA THR A 233 8.01 12.72 -15.71
C THR A 233 8.57 13.42 -14.48
N GLN A 234 7.89 13.20 -13.36
CA GLN A 234 8.45 13.36 -12.03
C GLN A 234 8.80 11.98 -11.48
N GLN A 235 9.83 11.91 -10.64
CA GLN A 235 10.30 10.67 -10.00
C GLN A 235 9.92 10.66 -8.53
N GLU A 236 9.65 9.46 -8.00
CA GLU A 236 9.34 9.23 -6.60
C GLU A 236 9.87 7.87 -6.15
N THR A 237 10.19 7.76 -4.86
CA THR A 237 10.55 6.49 -4.24
C THR A 237 9.38 5.99 -3.41
N THR A 238 8.94 4.75 -3.63
CA THR A 238 7.87 4.13 -2.86
C THR A 238 8.31 3.79 -1.43
N GLU A 239 7.35 3.46 -0.56
CA GLU A 239 7.66 2.96 0.79
C GLU A 239 8.52 1.68 0.76
N GLY A 240 8.42 0.87 -0.30
CA GLY A 240 9.26 -0.30 -0.53
C GLY A 240 10.67 0.01 -1.07
N GLY A 241 10.97 1.27 -1.38
CA GLY A 241 12.26 1.71 -1.93
C GLY A 241 12.36 1.64 -3.46
N GLU A 242 11.27 1.30 -4.16
CA GLU A 242 11.25 1.24 -5.62
C GLU A 242 11.20 2.65 -6.22
N GLN A 243 11.92 2.88 -7.31
CA GLN A 243 11.81 4.11 -8.09
C GLN A 243 10.63 3.99 -9.05
N ILE A 244 9.74 4.97 -9.01
CA ILE A 244 8.60 5.10 -9.92
C ILE A 244 8.64 6.47 -10.59
N CYS A 245 8.00 6.58 -11.75
CA CYS A 245 7.79 7.86 -12.41
C CYS A 245 6.30 8.14 -12.61
N PHE A 246 5.93 9.41 -12.75
CA PHE A 246 4.54 9.80 -12.99
C PHE A 246 4.40 11.09 -13.78
N ILE A 247 3.21 11.30 -14.34
CA ILE A 247 2.72 12.59 -14.84
C ILE A 247 1.40 12.97 -14.16
N SER A 248 1.05 14.25 -14.22
CA SER A 248 -0.22 14.77 -13.72
C SER A 248 -1.11 15.18 -14.89
N VAL A 249 -2.33 14.65 -14.92
CA VAL A 249 -3.31 14.87 -15.98
C VAL A 249 -4.57 15.46 -15.38
N GLU A 250 -5.05 16.59 -15.88
CA GLU A 250 -6.39 17.08 -15.53
C GLU A 250 -7.44 16.21 -16.23
N VAL A 251 -8.43 15.74 -15.46
CA VAL A 251 -9.50 14.87 -15.96
C VAL A 251 -10.84 15.52 -15.63
N SER A 252 -11.61 15.82 -16.68
CA SER A 252 -12.97 16.37 -16.58
C SER A 252 -14.03 15.30 -16.81
N GLU A 253 -15.27 15.60 -16.42
CA GLU A 253 -16.38 14.67 -16.56
C GLU A 253 -16.60 14.26 -18.02
N GLY A 254 -16.73 12.95 -18.25
CA GLY A 254 -16.90 12.35 -19.58
C GLY A 254 -15.59 12.17 -20.35
N GLU A 255 -14.45 12.65 -19.84
CA GLU A 255 -13.15 12.48 -20.49
C GLU A 255 -12.51 11.14 -20.15
N THR A 256 -11.81 10.60 -21.14
CA THR A 256 -10.95 9.43 -21.01
C THR A 256 -9.53 9.83 -21.39
N HIS A 257 -8.57 9.48 -20.55
CA HIS A 257 -7.15 9.72 -20.81
C HIS A 257 -6.39 8.42 -20.78
N HIS A 258 -5.46 8.29 -21.72
CA HIS A 258 -4.53 7.19 -21.83
C HIS A 258 -3.13 7.68 -21.45
N VAL A 259 -2.42 6.95 -20.60
CA VAL A 259 -1.02 7.20 -20.27
C VAL A 259 -0.22 5.90 -20.44
N SER A 260 0.90 5.96 -21.15
CA SER A 260 1.76 4.81 -21.41
C SER A 260 3.26 5.11 -21.19
N THR A 261 4.03 4.06 -20.93
CA THR A 261 5.50 4.11 -20.80
C THR A 261 6.23 4.06 -22.13
N VAL A 262 5.53 3.69 -23.21
CA VAL A 262 6.04 3.62 -24.58
C VAL A 262 5.10 4.35 -25.52
N LEU A 263 5.64 4.92 -26.60
CA LEU A 263 4.83 5.52 -27.66
C LEU A 263 4.07 4.39 -28.37
N GLU A 264 2.75 4.52 -28.48
CA GLU A 264 1.96 3.61 -29.32
C GLU A 264 2.26 3.88 -30.81
N ASP A 265 2.39 2.80 -31.58
CA ASP A 265 2.56 2.83 -33.04
C ASP A 265 1.28 3.21 -33.79
#